data_AF-A0A924WFJ0-F1
#
_entry.id   AF-A0A924WFJ0-F1
#
_cell.length_a   1.000
_cell.length_b   1.000
_cell.length_c   1.000
_cell.angle_alpha   90.00
_cell.angle_beta   90.00
_cell.angle_gamma   90.00
#
_symmetry.space_group_name_H-M   'P 1'
#
loop_
_entity.id
_entity.type
_entity.pdbx_description
1 polymer ?
#
loop_
_entity_poly.entity_id
_entity_poly.type
_entity_poly.pdbx_seq_one_letter_code
_entity_poly.pdbx_strand_id
1 'polypeptide(L)'
;MRLIQLFLLIAFFACETPAPPESRGDKLAKSLCGCTIQLLALNKQAESASDSLAFRNIADEFEKARACAIKLGIKPADSPALELALKTHCPVLVENQGILPELLKQ
;
A
#
# COMPACT_ATOMS: atom_id res chain seq x y z
N MET A 1 -25.94 -10.93 52.04
CA MET A 1 -26.90 -11.21 50.94
C MET A 1 -27.54 -9.87 50.56
N ARG A 2 -27.19 -9.14 49.51
CA ARG A 2 -27.44 -9.44 48.09
C ARG A 2 -26.90 -8.31 47.17
N LEU A 3 -25.94 -7.50 47.61
CA LEU A 3 -25.56 -6.27 46.86
C LEU A 3 -24.20 -6.31 46.16
N ILE A 4 -23.33 -7.29 46.46
CA ILE A 4 -21.98 -7.36 45.88
C ILE A 4 -21.94 -8.26 44.62
N GLN A 5 -22.99 -9.05 44.37
CA GLN A 5 -23.05 -9.93 43.18
C GLN A 5 -23.61 -9.26 41.91
N LEU A 6 -23.92 -7.96 41.93
CA LEU A 6 -24.46 -7.25 40.76
C LEU A 6 -23.41 -6.46 39.96
N PHE A 7 -22.12 -6.54 40.32
CA PHE A 7 -21.05 -5.80 39.63
C PHE A 7 -20.14 -6.67 38.76
N LEU A 8 -20.42 -7.97 38.66
CA LEU A 8 -19.60 -8.93 37.89
C LEU A 8 -20.21 -9.34 36.53
N LEU A 9 -21.30 -8.68 36.11
CA LEU A 9 -22.06 -9.05 34.91
C LEU A 9 -21.97 -8.03 33.75
N ILE A 10 -21.15 -6.98 33.87
CA ILE A 10 -21.06 -5.91 32.86
C ILE A 10 -19.69 -5.88 32.13
N ALA A 11 -18.76 -6.77 32.47
CA ALA A 11 -17.40 -6.74 31.93
C ALA A 11 -17.18 -7.53 30.61
N PHE A 12 -18.25 -7.98 29.92
CA PHE A 12 -18.15 -8.81 28.71
C PHE A 12 -18.78 -8.21 27.44
N PHE A 13 -19.03 -6.90 27.41
CA PHE A 13 -19.42 -6.19 26.18
C PHE A 13 -18.32 -5.28 25.62
N ALA A 14 -17.05 -5.63 25.84
CA ALA A 14 -16.04 -5.30 24.85
C ALA A 14 -16.23 -6.24 23.66
N CYS A 15 -17.33 -6.04 22.92
CA CYS A 15 -17.40 -6.48 21.54
C CYS A 15 -16.24 -5.80 20.84
N GLU A 16 -15.13 -6.50 20.64
CA GLU A 16 -14.22 -6.20 19.55
C GLU A 16 -15.08 -6.26 18.28
N THR A 17 -15.59 -5.10 17.86
CA THR A 17 -16.19 -4.97 16.54
C THR A 17 -15.13 -5.45 15.57
N PRO A 18 -15.34 -6.58 14.86
CA PRO A 18 -14.36 -7.03 13.89
C PRO A 18 -14.19 -5.88 12.90
N ALA A 19 -12.94 -5.44 12.71
CA ALA A 19 -12.64 -4.44 11.71
C ALA A 19 -13.29 -4.88 10.39
N PRO A 20 -13.97 -3.99 9.67
CA PRO A 20 -14.63 -4.34 8.43
C PRO A 20 -13.63 -5.05 7.51
N PRO A 21 -14.06 -6.09 6.79
CA PRO A 21 -13.15 -6.86 5.96
C PRO A 21 -12.46 -5.94 4.97
N GLU A 22 -11.13 -6.04 4.93
CA GLU A 22 -10.29 -5.21 4.08
C GLU A 22 -10.71 -5.35 2.61
N SER A 23 -10.89 -4.21 1.93
CA SER A 23 -11.35 -4.19 0.54
C SER A 23 -10.27 -4.73 -0.39
N ARG A 24 -10.67 -5.16 -1.59
CA ARG A 24 -9.71 -5.55 -2.63
C ARG A 24 -8.77 -4.40 -2.99
N GLY A 25 -9.27 -3.16 -3.03
CA GLY A 25 -8.48 -1.96 -3.30
C GLY A 25 -7.37 -1.76 -2.26
N ASP A 26 -7.69 -1.95 -0.98
CA ASP A 26 -6.72 -1.82 0.12
C ASP A 26 -5.62 -2.89 0.04
N LYS A 27 -6.01 -4.14 -0.25
CA LYS A 27 -5.05 -5.25 -0.44
C LYS A 27 -4.11 -4.98 -1.60
N LEU A 28 -4.65 -4.52 -2.73
CA LEU A 28 -3.86 -4.17 -3.90
C LEU A 28 -2.96 -2.97 -3.63
N ALA A 29 -3.45 -1.94 -2.94
CA ALA A 29 -2.67 -0.75 -2.60
C ALA A 29 -1.47 -1.10 -1.70
N LYS A 30 -1.69 -1.90 -0.64
CA LYS A 30 -0.59 -2.37 0.23
C LYS A 30 0.42 -3.22 -0.53
N SER A 31 -0.07 -4.14 -1.36
CA SER A 31 0.80 -5.03 -2.14
C SER A 31 1.62 -4.25 -3.17
N LEU A 32 0.98 -3.33 -3.90
CA LEU A 32 1.65 -2.47 -4.87
C LEU A 32 2.65 -1.53 -4.19
N CYS A 33 2.32 -1.01 -3.00
CA CYS A 33 3.28 -0.25 -2.21
C CYS A 33 4.51 -1.09 -1.88
N GLY A 34 4.31 -2.34 -1.43
CA GLY A 34 5.39 -3.29 -1.17
C GLY A 34 6.28 -3.54 -2.41
N CYS A 35 5.68 -3.64 -3.60
CA CYS A 35 6.40 -3.79 -4.85
C CYS A 35 7.31 -2.59 -5.17
N THR A 36 7.01 -1.38 -4.66
CA THR A 36 7.67 -0.13 -5.06
C THR A 36 8.58 0.47 -3.99
N ILE A 37 8.67 -0.11 -2.79
CA ILE A 37 9.46 0.44 -1.67
C ILE A 37 10.90 0.79 -2.09
N GLN A 38 11.60 -0.15 -2.73
CA GLN A 38 12.99 0.05 -3.12
C GLN A 38 13.13 1.06 -4.26
N LEU A 39 12.25 1.00 -5.25
CA LEU A 39 12.19 1.96 -6.35
C LEU A 39 11.99 3.39 -5.83
N LEU A 40 11.04 3.61 -4.92
CA LEU A 40 10.77 4.93 -4.34
C LEU A 40 11.93 5.43 -3.49
N ALA A 41 12.59 4.53 -2.74
CA ALA A 41 13.78 4.89 -1.97
C ALA A 41 14.94 5.33 -2.87
N LEU A 42 15.20 4.61 -3.96
CA LEU A 42 16.23 4.96 -4.93
C LEU A 42 15.89 6.23 -5.70
N ASN A 43 14.62 6.43 -6.09
CA ASN A 43 14.19 7.64 -6.79
C ASN A 43 14.43 8.89 -5.92
N LYS A 44 14.08 8.82 -4.62
CA LYS A 44 14.35 9.88 -3.66
C LYS A 44 15.85 10.13 -3.46
N GLN A 45 16.67 9.09 -3.45
CA GLN A 45 18.13 9.25 -3.38
C GLN A 45 18.68 9.93 -4.63
N ALA A 46 18.18 9.58 -5.81
CA ALA A 46 18.60 10.18 -7.08
C ALA A 46 18.24 11.66 -7.20
N GLU A 47 17.11 12.11 -6.62
CA GLU A 47 16.81 13.54 -6.50
C GLU A 47 17.91 14.32 -5.75
N SER A 48 18.65 13.65 -4.86
CA SER A 48 19.72 14.24 -4.05
C SER A 48 21.14 13.93 -4.55
N ALA A 49 21.29 13.07 -5.57
CA ALA A 49 22.57 12.54 -6.01
C ALA A 49 22.80 12.77 -7.51
N SER A 50 24.01 13.22 -7.87
CA SER A 50 24.40 13.50 -9.26
C SER A 50 25.09 12.32 -9.96
N ASP A 51 25.09 11.13 -9.36
CA ASP A 51 25.91 10.00 -9.82
C ASP A 51 25.16 9.02 -10.75
N SER A 52 25.82 8.62 -11.83
CA SER A 52 25.23 7.83 -12.92
C SER A 52 24.85 6.39 -12.53
N LEU A 53 25.53 5.83 -11.51
CA LEU A 53 25.23 4.50 -10.97
C LEU A 53 23.86 4.42 -10.29
N ALA A 54 23.35 5.54 -9.77
CA ALA A 54 22.02 5.60 -9.16
C ALA A 54 20.92 5.29 -10.20
N PHE A 55 21.05 5.80 -11.43
CA PHE A 55 20.05 5.61 -12.48
C PHE A 55 19.95 4.15 -12.96
N ARG A 56 21.05 3.40 -13.02
CA ARG A 56 21.00 1.99 -13.42
C ARG A 56 20.23 1.15 -12.41
N ASN A 57 20.47 1.37 -11.13
CA ASN A 57 19.78 0.64 -10.06
C ASN A 57 18.27 1.00 -10.03
N ILE A 58 17.90 2.24 -10.36
CA ILE A 58 16.49 2.65 -10.49
C ILE A 58 15.80 1.88 -11.62
N ALA A 59 16.46 1.72 -12.78
CA ALA A 59 15.88 0.97 -13.90
C ALA A 59 15.64 -0.50 -13.55
N ASP A 60 16.60 -1.14 -12.88
CA ASP A 60 16.47 -2.54 -12.45
C ASP A 60 15.34 -2.70 -11.42
N GLU A 61 15.23 -1.81 -10.44
CA GLU A 61 14.14 -1.83 -9.46
C GLU A 61 12.78 -1.47 -10.07
N PHE A 62 12.76 -0.64 -11.12
CA PHE A 62 11.54 -0.34 -11.85
C PHE A 62 10.99 -1.61 -12.53
N GLU A 63 11.84 -2.38 -13.22
CA GLU A 63 11.41 -3.63 -13.86
C GLU A 63 10.95 -4.68 -12.84
N LYS A 64 11.60 -4.76 -11.67
CA LYS A 64 11.14 -5.62 -10.56
C LYS A 64 9.77 -5.18 -10.04
N ALA A 65 9.58 -3.88 -9.81
CA ALA A 65 8.31 -3.33 -9.36
C ALA A 65 7.19 -3.57 -10.39
N ARG A 66 7.49 -3.41 -11.68
CA ARG A 66 6.56 -3.67 -12.79
C ARG A 66 6.17 -5.14 -12.86
N ALA A 67 7.14 -6.05 -12.81
CA ALA A 67 6.87 -7.49 -12.79
C ALA A 67 6.03 -7.90 -11.57
N CYS A 68 6.26 -7.26 -10.41
CA CYS A 68 5.45 -7.45 -9.21
C CYS A 68 4.01 -6.94 -9.42
N ALA A 69 3.84 -5.73 -9.95
CA ALA A 69 2.53 -5.13 -10.23
C ALA A 69 1.69 -5.97 -11.22
N ILE A 70 2.32 -6.54 -12.26
CA ILE A 70 1.65 -7.46 -13.20
C ILE A 70 1.13 -8.70 -12.47
N LYS A 71 1.93 -9.29 -11.57
CA LYS A 71 1.53 -10.48 -10.78
C LYS A 71 0.36 -10.21 -9.83
N LEU A 72 0.14 -8.97 -9.43
CA LEU A 72 -1.03 -8.60 -8.61
C LEU A 72 -2.36 -8.72 -9.37
N GLY A 73 -2.32 -8.82 -10.71
CA GLY A 73 -3.52 -9.01 -11.53
C GLY A 73 -4.52 -7.86 -11.36
N ILE A 74 -4.01 -6.63 -11.29
CA ILE A 74 -4.81 -5.41 -11.20
C ILE A 74 -5.61 -5.29 -12.50
N LYS A 75 -6.94 -5.23 -12.38
CA LYS A 75 -7.84 -5.06 -13.52
C LYS A 75 -8.17 -3.57 -13.68
N PRO A 76 -8.57 -3.11 -14.88
CA PRO A 76 -9.03 -1.73 -15.06
C PRO A 76 -10.18 -1.33 -14.13
N ALA A 77 -11.05 -2.28 -13.77
CA ALA A 77 -12.15 -2.06 -12.83
C ALA A 77 -11.67 -1.80 -11.38
N ASP A 78 -10.44 -2.18 -11.03
CA ASP A 78 -9.87 -1.95 -9.70
C ASP A 78 -9.34 -0.52 -9.56
N SER A 79 -9.07 0.20 -10.66
CA SER A 79 -8.37 1.50 -10.64
C SER A 79 -8.98 2.54 -9.71
N PRO A 80 -10.32 2.80 -9.69
CA PRO A 80 -10.89 3.82 -8.82
C PRO A 80 -10.69 3.50 -7.32
N ALA A 81 -10.89 2.24 -6.94
CA ALA A 81 -10.73 1.80 -5.56
C ALA A 81 -9.24 1.74 -5.16
N LEU A 82 -8.38 1.31 -6.09
CA LEU A 82 -6.94 1.26 -5.90
C LEU A 82 -6.33 2.66 -5.72
N GLU A 83 -6.68 3.63 -6.57
CA GLU A 83 -6.19 5.01 -6.47
C GLU A 83 -6.58 5.66 -5.14
N LEU A 84 -7.82 5.43 -4.69
CA LEU A 84 -8.27 5.92 -3.38
C LEU A 84 -7.50 5.25 -2.23
N ALA A 85 -7.32 3.94 -2.29
CA ALA A 85 -6.58 3.20 -1.27
C ALA A 85 -5.08 3.57 -1.25
N LEU A 86 -4.48 3.84 -2.41
CA LEU A 86 -3.08 4.27 -2.52
C LEU A 86 -2.83 5.61 -1.85
N LYS A 87 -3.78 6.55 -1.88
CA LYS A 87 -3.65 7.82 -1.13
C LYS A 87 -3.49 7.60 0.37
N THR A 88 -4.07 6.52 0.90
CA THR A 88 -4.02 6.19 2.33
C THR A 88 -2.82 5.31 2.66
N HIS A 89 -2.54 4.31 1.84
CA HIS A 89 -1.54 3.28 2.13
C HIS A 89 -0.16 3.53 1.51
N CYS A 90 -0.08 4.33 0.45
CA CYS A 90 1.16 4.59 -0.27
C CYS A 90 1.18 5.99 -0.91
N PRO A 91 1.04 7.07 -0.11
CA PRO A 91 0.92 8.44 -0.66
C PRO A 91 2.13 8.82 -1.52
N VAL A 92 3.33 8.37 -1.15
CA VAL A 92 4.58 8.64 -1.90
C VAL A 92 4.54 8.09 -3.33
N LEU A 93 3.87 6.96 -3.55
CA LEU A 93 3.70 6.40 -4.90
C LEU A 93 2.74 7.26 -5.74
N VAL A 94 1.71 7.83 -5.11
CA VAL A 94 0.75 8.73 -5.76
C VAL A 94 1.39 10.09 -6.07
N GLU A 95 2.25 10.58 -5.18
CA GLU A 95 3.02 11.82 -5.36
C GLU A 95 4.06 11.70 -6.48
N ASN A 96 4.58 10.49 -6.74
CA ASN A 96 5.43 10.20 -7.89
C ASN A 96 4.61 10.03 -9.18
N GLN A 97 4.13 11.15 -9.72
CA GLN A 97 3.18 11.23 -10.84
C GLN A 97 3.58 10.46 -12.11
N GLY A 98 4.85 10.13 -12.30
CA GLY A 98 5.33 9.31 -13.41
C GLY A 98 5.36 7.80 -13.16
N ILE A 99 5.56 7.35 -11.91
CA ILE A 99 5.84 5.93 -11.64
C ILE A 99 4.56 5.08 -11.68
N LEU A 100 3.51 5.54 -11.01
CA LEU A 100 2.25 4.81 -10.91
C LEU A 100 1.62 4.48 -12.28
N PRO A 101 1.43 5.43 -13.21
CA PRO A 101 0.86 5.09 -14.52
C PRO A 101 1.76 4.16 -15.33
N GLU A 102 3.09 4.28 -15.25
CA GLU A 102 4.02 3.40 -15.97
C GLU A 102 4.01 1.97 -15.41
N LEU A 103 3.84 1.79 -14.10
CA LEU A 103 3.68 0.47 -13.48
C LEU A 103 2.36 -0.21 -13.86
N LEU A 104 1.31 0.57 -14.10
CA LEU A 104 -0.02 0.07 -14.45
C LEU A 104 -0.25 -0.09 -15.96
N LYS A 105 0.68 0.38 -16.81
CA LYS A 105 0.69 0.09 -18.24
C LYS A 105 1.01 -1.39 -18.48
N GLN A 106 -0.04 -2.16 -18.80
CA GLN A 106 0.04 -3.54 -19.27
C GLN A 106 -0.06 -3.59 -20.79
#